data_AF-A0A8T6IHT3-F1
#
_entry.id   AF-A0A8T6IHT3-F1
#
_cell.length_a   1.000
_cell.length_b   1.000
_cell.length_c   1.000
_cell.angle_alpha   90.00
_cell.angle_beta   90.00
_cell.angle_gamma   90.00
#
_symmetry.space_group_name_H-M   'P 1'
#
loop_
_entity.id
_entity.type
_entity.pdbx_description
1 polymer ?
#
loop_
_entity_poly.entity_id
_entity_poly.type
_entity_poly.pdbx_seq_one_letter_code
_entity_poly.pdbx_strand_id
1 'polypeptide(L)'
;MFWGYWSDFSPFDLYQLLRLTDSKRKLASFDYVFRNFWNAFAVKGRAQTWEGHRRKKKKKNAPSYAPERLNARLAMRHAGMISSEDDLTGLGHELLRVGKIYGPDSAAFLDGIARLVLLEGRHLELIFWVEEQHRFLSEPDKHASDAYFKALDRALIQAGVIAPLPTAAAKAHFLRDEPKLWNKLGLLHPVAKNRYFHQGLGLAFDWRKIISILGEGTVEYPKLTSR
;
A
#
# COMPACT_ATOMS: atom_id res chain seq x y z
N MET A 1 -2.48 10.27 9.57
CA MET A 1 -3.46 9.92 8.52
C MET A 1 -2.96 8.63 7.88
N PHE A 2 -3.70 7.52 8.01
CA PHE A 2 -3.31 6.17 7.59
C PHE A 2 -3.54 5.90 6.09
N TRP A 3 -3.55 6.94 5.26
CA TRP A 3 -4.15 6.86 3.93
C TRP A 3 -3.11 6.98 2.80
N GLY A 4 -2.96 5.90 2.04
CA GLY A 4 -2.26 5.89 0.76
C GLY A 4 -3.12 5.21 -0.30
N TYR A 5 -3.24 5.84 -1.47
CA TYR A 5 -4.00 5.32 -2.60
C TYR A 5 -3.24 4.21 -3.35
N TRP A 6 -2.93 3.12 -2.63
CA TRP A 6 -2.10 2.04 -3.12
C TRP A 6 -2.76 1.17 -4.20
N SER A 7 -4.10 1.18 -4.30
CA SER A 7 -4.83 0.36 -5.28
C SER A 7 -4.52 0.68 -6.74
N ASP A 8 -4.07 1.90 -7.01
CA ASP A 8 -4.08 2.44 -8.37
C ASP A 8 -2.85 2.05 -9.19
N PHE A 9 -1.76 1.58 -8.60
CA PHE A 9 -0.56 1.23 -9.36
C PHE A 9 -0.01 -0.12 -8.89
N SER A 10 0.51 -0.93 -9.80
CA SER A 10 1.11 -2.23 -9.47
C SER A 10 2.55 -2.10 -8.92
N PRO A 11 3.14 -3.18 -8.38
CA PRO A 11 4.57 -3.23 -8.07
C PRO A 11 5.46 -2.86 -9.26
N PHE A 12 5.09 -3.32 -10.47
CA PHE A 12 5.74 -2.90 -11.71
C PHE A 12 5.64 -1.40 -11.93
N ASP A 13 4.44 -0.81 -11.82
CA ASP A 13 4.23 0.62 -11.99
C ASP A 13 5.07 1.43 -10.97
N LEU A 14 5.08 1.00 -9.70
CA LEU A 14 5.88 1.61 -8.63
C LEU A 14 7.38 1.59 -8.97
N TYR A 15 7.90 0.44 -9.39
CA TYR A 15 9.30 0.31 -9.80
C TYR A 15 9.64 1.26 -10.96
N GLN A 16 8.77 1.38 -11.97
CA GLN A 16 8.98 2.31 -13.07
C GLN A 16 8.97 3.76 -12.60
N LEU A 17 8.07 4.12 -11.68
CA LEU A 17 8.01 5.44 -11.07
C LEU A 17 9.28 5.75 -10.29
N LEU A 18 9.74 4.85 -9.41
CA LEU A 18 11.01 4.99 -8.68
C LEU A 18 12.18 5.22 -9.65
N ARG A 19 12.29 4.39 -10.70
CA ARG A 19 13.36 4.52 -11.70
C ARG A 19 13.31 5.84 -12.46
N LEU A 20 12.12 6.29 -12.83
CA LEU A 20 11.96 7.56 -13.54
C LEU A 20 12.26 8.75 -12.63
N THR A 21 11.87 8.68 -11.35
CA THR A 21 12.25 9.68 -10.34
C THR A 21 13.76 9.73 -10.12
N ASP A 22 14.44 8.59 -10.04
CA ASP A 22 15.91 8.49 -9.94
C ASP A 22 16.62 9.16 -11.15
N SER A 23 16.07 8.95 -12.35
CA SER A 23 16.63 9.48 -13.60
C SER A 23 16.23 10.93 -13.91
N LYS A 24 15.38 11.55 -13.09
CA LYS A 24 14.84 12.88 -13.39
C LYS A 24 15.94 13.93 -13.25
N ARG A 25 15.87 14.99 -14.06
CA ARG A 25 16.69 16.19 -13.82
C ARG A 25 16.26 16.80 -12.48
N LYS A 26 17.18 17.35 -11.68
CA LYS A 26 16.88 17.92 -10.35
C LYS A 26 15.67 18.87 -10.28
N LEU A 27 15.36 19.57 -11.38
CA LEU A 27 14.23 20.52 -11.47
C LEU A 27 12.91 19.89 -11.96
N ALA A 28 12.87 18.59 -12.25
CA ALA A 28 11.69 17.93 -12.78
C ALA A 28 10.70 17.58 -11.65
N SER A 29 9.44 17.98 -11.84
CA SER A 29 8.34 17.68 -10.92
C SER A 29 7.87 16.23 -11.04
N PHE A 30 7.12 15.74 -10.03
CA PHE A 30 6.46 14.44 -10.13
C PHE A 30 5.48 14.36 -11.32
N ASP A 31 4.89 15.49 -11.72
CA ASP A 31 4.03 15.53 -12.91
C ASP A 31 4.78 15.13 -14.18
N TYR A 32 6.00 15.64 -14.33
CA TYR A 32 6.89 15.27 -15.43
C TYR A 32 7.22 13.77 -15.40
N VAL A 33 7.57 13.23 -14.23
CA VAL A 33 7.86 11.80 -14.02
C VAL A 33 6.65 10.94 -14.39
N PHE A 34 5.47 11.27 -13.85
CA PHE A 34 4.25 10.49 -14.07
C PHE A 34 3.79 10.54 -15.52
N ARG A 35 3.92 11.69 -16.19
CA ARG A 35 3.63 11.82 -17.63
C ARG A 35 4.55 10.92 -18.46
N ASN A 36 5.84 10.87 -18.13
CA ASN A 36 6.78 9.97 -18.80
C ASN A 36 6.43 8.51 -18.56
N PHE A 37 6.08 8.15 -17.33
CA PHE A 37 5.57 6.82 -17.00
C PHE A 37 4.34 6.47 -17.84
N TRP A 38 3.36 7.38 -17.90
CA TRP A 38 2.10 7.16 -18.60
C TRP A 38 2.33 6.89 -20.10
N ASN A 39 3.17 7.70 -20.73
CA ASN A 39 3.46 7.58 -22.16
C ASN A 39 4.33 6.36 -22.49
N ALA A 40 5.29 6.03 -21.63
CA ALA A 40 6.22 4.93 -21.86
C ALA A 40 5.62 3.56 -21.55
N PHE A 41 4.73 3.46 -20.57
CA PHE A 41 4.22 2.17 -20.06
C PHE A 41 2.70 2.05 -20.16
N ALA A 42 1.94 3.02 -19.64
CA ALA A 42 0.47 2.90 -19.56
C ALA A 42 -0.20 2.91 -20.93
N VAL A 43 0.16 3.85 -21.82
CA VAL A 43 -0.39 3.93 -23.17
C VAL A 43 -0.02 2.69 -24.02
N LYS A 44 1.11 2.04 -23.70
CA LYS A 44 1.59 0.82 -24.38
C LYS A 44 1.02 -0.48 -23.79
N GLY A 45 0.09 -0.39 -22.83
CA GLY A 45 -0.52 -1.56 -22.19
C GLY A 45 0.42 -2.37 -21.29
N ARG A 46 1.54 -1.77 -20.86
CA ARG A 46 2.54 -2.41 -19.98
C ARG A 46 2.32 -2.12 -18.50
N ALA A 47 1.61 -1.05 -18.19
CA ALA A 47 1.24 -0.71 -16.81
C ALA A 47 -0.11 -1.31 -16.44
N GLN A 48 -0.29 -1.61 -15.15
CA GLN A 48 -1.53 -2.19 -14.63
C GLN A 48 -1.81 -1.70 -13.21
N THR A 49 -3.08 -1.66 -12.85
CA THR A 49 -3.46 -1.45 -11.44
C THR A 49 -2.97 -2.62 -10.60
N TRP A 50 -2.93 -2.46 -9.28
CA TRP A 50 -2.59 -3.56 -8.39
C TRP A 50 -3.57 -4.74 -8.56
N GLU A 51 -4.82 -4.49 -8.97
CA GLU A 51 -5.82 -5.51 -9.32
C GLU A 51 -5.55 -6.24 -10.66
N GLY A 52 -4.42 -6.00 -11.31
CA GLY A 52 -4.06 -6.64 -12.59
C GLY A 52 -4.82 -6.09 -13.80
N HIS A 53 -5.56 -4.98 -13.62
CA HIS A 53 -6.26 -4.36 -14.73
C HIS A 53 -5.26 -3.54 -15.55
N ARG A 54 -5.00 -4.00 -16.78
CA ARG A 54 -4.11 -3.28 -17.70
C ARG A 54 -4.63 -1.88 -17.97
N ARG A 55 -3.73 -0.91 -17.86
CA ARG A 55 -4.00 0.46 -18.28
C ARG A 55 -4.09 0.50 -19.80
N LYS A 56 -5.10 1.20 -20.31
CA LYS A 56 -5.31 1.40 -21.75
C LYS A 56 -5.10 2.87 -22.10
N LYS A 57 -4.73 3.12 -23.35
CA LYS A 57 -4.74 4.48 -23.91
C LYS A 57 -6.14 5.08 -23.72
N LYS A 58 -6.18 6.25 -23.08
CA LYS A 58 -7.42 7.01 -22.89
C LYS A 58 -7.92 7.53 -24.25
N LYS A 59 -9.24 7.43 -24.49
CA LYS A 59 -9.89 7.98 -25.70
C LYS A 59 -9.83 9.51 -25.69
N LYS A 60 -10.06 10.16 -26.85
CA LYS A 60 -9.91 11.62 -27.06
C LYS A 60 -10.70 12.51 -26.06
N ASN A 61 -11.72 11.98 -25.37
CA ASN A 61 -12.53 12.69 -24.38
C ASN A 61 -12.60 11.99 -23.01
N ALA A 62 -11.68 11.06 -22.73
CA ALA A 62 -11.66 10.36 -21.44
C ALA A 62 -11.07 11.27 -20.34
N PRO A 63 -11.47 11.09 -19.06
CA PRO A 63 -10.95 11.88 -17.94
C PRO A 63 -9.41 11.87 -17.88
N SER A 64 -8.79 13.00 -17.50
CA SER A 64 -7.31 13.10 -17.44
C SER A 64 -6.68 12.06 -16.50
N TYR A 65 -5.37 11.83 -16.60
CA TYR A 65 -4.63 10.94 -15.68
C TYR A 65 -4.32 11.61 -14.32
N ALA A 66 -4.93 12.75 -14.02
CA ALA A 66 -4.65 13.53 -12.82
C ALA A 66 -4.96 12.80 -11.50
N PRO A 67 -6.08 12.04 -11.37
CA PRO A 67 -6.35 11.25 -10.17
C PRO A 67 -5.28 10.17 -9.95
N GLU A 68 -4.92 9.42 -11.00
CA GLU A 68 -3.94 8.34 -10.89
C GLU A 68 -2.55 8.87 -10.52
N ARG A 69 -2.20 10.05 -11.06
CA ARG A 69 -0.97 10.76 -10.69
C ARG A 69 -0.98 11.17 -9.23
N LEU A 70 -2.06 11.79 -8.76
CA LEU A 70 -2.17 12.24 -7.37
C LEU A 70 -2.05 11.06 -6.42
N ASN A 71 -2.74 9.97 -6.72
CA ASN A 71 -2.76 8.75 -5.93
C ASN A 71 -1.38 8.10 -5.83
N ALA A 72 -0.67 7.98 -6.95
CA ALA A 72 0.72 7.49 -6.96
C ALA A 72 1.67 8.38 -6.14
N ARG A 73 1.57 9.71 -6.31
CA ARG A 73 2.40 10.65 -5.55
C ARG A 73 2.16 10.54 -4.05
N LEU A 74 0.89 10.51 -3.64
CA LEU A 74 0.51 10.44 -2.23
C LEU A 74 0.95 9.11 -1.61
N ALA A 75 0.77 7.98 -2.29
CA ALA A 75 1.22 6.69 -1.79
C ALA A 75 2.75 6.63 -1.63
N MET A 76 3.51 7.07 -2.65
CA MET A 76 4.97 7.10 -2.57
C MET A 76 5.48 8.03 -1.46
N ARG A 77 4.85 9.19 -1.25
CA ARG A 77 5.16 10.08 -0.12
C ARG A 77 4.82 9.44 1.22
N HIS A 78 3.64 8.82 1.31
CA HIS A 78 3.15 8.23 2.55
C HIS A 78 4.02 7.07 3.04
N ALA A 79 4.59 6.27 2.13
CA ALA A 79 5.58 5.24 2.47
C ALA A 79 7.02 5.77 2.52
N GLY A 80 7.23 7.09 2.55
CA GLY A 80 8.55 7.69 2.68
C GLY A 80 9.48 7.45 1.50
N MET A 81 8.98 7.02 0.33
CA MET A 81 9.82 6.73 -0.86
C MET A 81 10.27 7.99 -1.59
N ILE A 82 9.48 9.08 -1.49
CA ILE A 82 9.83 10.40 -2.03
C ILE A 82 9.57 11.51 -1.00
N SER A 83 10.33 12.59 -1.10
CA SER A 83 10.21 13.77 -0.21
C SER A 83 9.04 14.70 -0.59
N SER A 84 8.87 15.77 0.19
CA SER A 84 7.95 16.89 -0.11
C SER A 84 8.29 17.63 -1.40
N GLU A 85 9.50 17.47 -1.91
CA GLU A 85 10.02 18.04 -3.16
C GLU A 85 9.96 17.02 -4.32
N ASP A 86 9.37 15.83 -4.08
CA ASP A 86 9.27 14.72 -5.03
C ASP A 86 10.59 14.07 -5.42
N ASP A 87 11.66 14.25 -4.64
CA ASP A 87 12.93 13.56 -4.81
C ASP A 87 12.92 12.19 -4.12
N LEU A 88 13.67 11.21 -4.64
CA LEU A 88 13.82 9.93 -3.94
C LEU A 88 14.51 10.14 -2.60
N THR A 89 13.96 9.51 -1.56
CA THR A 89 14.62 9.42 -0.26
C THR A 89 15.61 8.26 -0.23
N GLY A 90 16.35 8.10 0.88
CA GLY A 90 17.18 6.91 1.11
C GLY A 90 16.37 5.60 1.00
N LEU A 91 15.18 5.56 1.59
CA LEU A 91 14.26 4.41 1.52
C LEU A 91 13.79 4.15 0.09
N GLY A 92 13.49 5.20 -0.68
CA GLY A 92 13.15 5.10 -2.10
C GLY A 92 14.30 4.53 -2.95
N HIS A 93 15.53 4.96 -2.70
CA HIS A 93 16.72 4.43 -3.38
C HIS A 93 17.01 2.97 -3.01
N GLU A 94 16.82 2.59 -1.74
CA GLU A 94 16.98 1.22 -1.28
C GLU A 94 15.98 0.28 -1.96
N LEU A 95 14.69 0.64 -1.95
CA LEU A 95 13.66 -0.15 -2.62
C LEU A 95 13.91 -0.24 -4.13
N LEU A 96 14.34 0.86 -4.77
CA LEU A 96 14.72 0.85 -6.18
C LEU A 96 15.89 -0.11 -6.44
N ARG A 97 16.88 -0.19 -5.54
CA ARG A 97 18.02 -1.12 -5.65
C ARG A 97 17.54 -2.57 -5.57
N VAL A 98 16.67 -2.90 -4.62
CA VAL A 98 16.06 -4.24 -4.51
C VAL A 98 15.33 -4.59 -5.82
N GLY A 99 14.52 -3.67 -6.35
CA GLY A 99 13.82 -3.87 -7.62
C GLY A 99 14.75 -4.02 -8.83
N LYS A 100 15.90 -3.34 -8.84
CA LYS A 100 16.94 -3.49 -9.88
C LYS A 100 17.59 -4.87 -9.85
N ILE A 101 17.82 -5.43 -8.65
CA ILE A 101 18.51 -6.73 -8.47
C ILE A 101 17.55 -7.91 -8.71
N TYR A 102 16.38 -7.89 -8.07
CA TYR A 102 15.48 -9.05 -8.02
C TYR A 102 14.26 -8.93 -8.95
N GLY A 103 13.98 -7.72 -9.43
CA GLY A 103 12.80 -7.43 -10.25
C GLY A 103 11.56 -7.03 -9.43
N PRO A 104 10.60 -6.34 -10.07
CA PRO A 104 9.45 -5.74 -9.39
C PRO A 104 8.38 -6.72 -8.91
N ASP A 105 8.40 -7.96 -9.39
CA ASP A 105 7.46 -9.01 -8.97
C ASP A 105 8.09 -9.98 -7.95
N SER A 106 9.33 -9.71 -7.51
CA SER A 106 10.04 -10.56 -6.56
C SER A 106 9.49 -10.42 -5.13
N ALA A 107 9.61 -11.50 -4.35
CA ALA A 107 9.26 -11.49 -2.93
C ALA A 107 10.05 -10.39 -2.19
N ALA A 108 11.35 -10.24 -2.46
CA ALA A 108 12.18 -9.21 -1.84
C ALA A 108 11.66 -7.78 -2.11
N PHE A 109 11.22 -7.49 -3.34
CA PHE A 109 10.65 -6.17 -3.66
C PHE A 109 9.30 -5.96 -2.99
N LEU A 110 8.42 -6.97 -2.99
CA LEU A 110 7.12 -6.89 -2.32
C LEU A 110 7.26 -6.74 -0.80
N ASP A 111 8.19 -7.46 -0.18
CA ASP A 111 8.50 -7.36 1.24
C ASP A 111 9.10 -5.99 1.59
N GLY A 112 9.94 -5.44 0.70
CA GLY A 112 10.42 -4.06 0.82
C GLY A 112 9.28 -3.03 0.78
N ILE A 113 8.31 -3.18 -0.13
CA ILE A 113 7.11 -2.33 -0.15
C ILE A 113 6.32 -2.52 1.15
N ALA A 114 6.10 -3.77 1.56
CA ALA A 114 5.33 -4.08 2.76
C ALA A 114 5.95 -3.46 4.01
N ARG A 115 7.28 -3.51 4.13
CA ARG A 115 8.02 -2.88 5.22
C ARG A 115 7.78 -1.37 5.27
N LEU A 116 7.89 -0.67 4.14
CA LEU A 116 7.66 0.77 4.08
C LEU A 116 6.19 1.13 4.37
N VAL A 117 5.24 0.34 3.88
CA VAL A 117 3.80 0.52 4.18
C VAL A 117 3.53 0.33 5.68
N LEU A 118 4.10 -0.72 6.29
CA LEU A 118 3.94 -1.02 7.72
C LEU A 118 4.51 0.08 8.61
N LEU A 119 5.74 0.53 8.32
CA LEU A 119 6.49 1.47 9.15
C LEU A 119 6.17 2.93 8.81
N GLU A 120 6.56 3.39 7.62
CA GLU A 120 6.41 4.79 7.20
C GLU A 120 4.94 5.15 6.95
N GLY A 121 4.19 4.22 6.33
CA GLY A 121 2.75 4.37 6.14
C GLY A 121 1.94 4.21 7.44
N ARG A 122 2.57 3.84 8.56
CA ARG A 122 1.93 3.57 9.86
C ARG A 122 0.83 2.51 9.80
N HIS A 123 0.88 1.60 8.82
CA HIS A 123 -0.12 0.54 8.74
C HIS A 123 0.04 -0.48 9.88
N LEU A 124 1.22 -0.64 10.47
CA LEU A 124 1.39 -1.53 11.63
C LEU A 124 0.55 -1.07 12.83
N GLU A 125 0.55 0.23 13.12
CA GLU A 125 -0.29 0.82 14.16
C GLU A 125 -1.78 0.65 13.84
N LEU A 126 -2.18 0.88 12.58
CA LEU A 126 -3.55 0.65 12.14
C LEU A 126 -3.98 -0.82 12.30
N ILE A 127 -3.08 -1.76 12.02
CA ILE A 127 -3.33 -3.20 12.18
C ILE A 127 -3.59 -3.53 13.66
N PHE A 128 -2.79 -2.99 14.59
CA PHE A 128 -3.04 -3.18 16.02
C PHE A 128 -4.41 -2.65 16.44
N TRP A 129 -4.78 -1.45 16.00
CA TRP A 129 -6.12 -0.90 16.26
C TRP A 129 -7.23 -1.78 15.67
N VAL A 130 -7.06 -2.26 14.44
CA VAL A 130 -8.04 -3.15 13.79
C VAL A 130 -8.21 -4.44 14.60
N GLU A 131 -7.12 -5.07 15.01
CA GLU A 131 -7.19 -6.31 15.80
C GLU A 131 -7.78 -6.09 17.19
N GLU A 132 -7.49 -4.96 17.82
CA GLU A 132 -8.09 -4.61 19.11
C GLU A 132 -9.60 -4.42 18.96
N GLN A 133 -10.05 -3.55 18.03
CA GLN A 133 -11.46 -3.27 17.84
C GLN A 133 -12.25 -4.48 17.35
N HIS A 134 -11.64 -5.32 16.52
CA HIS A 134 -12.19 -6.61 16.09
C HIS A 134 -12.68 -7.45 17.28
N ARG A 135 -11.91 -7.51 18.38
CA ARG A 135 -12.18 -8.42 19.52
C ARG A 135 -13.51 -8.12 20.20
N PHE A 136 -14.01 -6.89 20.09
CA PHE A 136 -15.26 -6.45 20.69
C PHE A 136 -16.47 -6.59 19.75
N LEU A 137 -16.25 -6.98 18.49
CA LEU A 137 -17.35 -7.17 17.53
C LEU A 137 -18.10 -8.48 17.83
N SER A 138 -19.43 -8.41 17.71
CA SER A 138 -20.31 -9.55 17.95
C SER A 138 -20.28 -10.56 16.81
N GLU A 139 -20.74 -11.79 17.06
CA GLU A 139 -20.91 -12.81 16.00
C GLU A 139 -21.75 -12.33 14.81
N PRO A 140 -22.92 -11.68 15.00
CA PRO A 140 -23.66 -11.07 13.90
C PRO A 140 -22.84 -10.10 13.04
N ASP A 141 -21.98 -9.28 13.66
CA ASP A 141 -21.11 -8.35 12.94
C ASP A 141 -20.08 -9.11 12.08
N LYS A 142 -19.64 -10.29 12.50
CA LYS A 142 -18.64 -11.11 11.80
C LYS A 142 -19.23 -12.09 10.79
N HIS A 143 -20.56 -12.13 10.61
CA HIS A 143 -21.20 -13.09 9.72
C HIS A 143 -20.99 -12.77 8.24
N ALA A 144 -20.92 -11.49 7.88
CA ALA A 144 -20.78 -11.05 6.49
C ALA A 144 -19.73 -9.94 6.37
N SER A 145 -19.00 -9.92 5.26
CA SER A 145 -17.89 -8.97 5.06
C SER A 145 -18.34 -7.51 5.16
N ASP A 146 -19.49 -7.15 4.59
CA ASP A 146 -20.00 -5.78 4.64
C ASP A 146 -20.44 -5.38 6.05
N ALA A 147 -21.10 -6.29 6.78
CA ALA A 147 -21.48 -6.06 8.18
C ALA A 147 -20.23 -5.86 9.06
N TYR A 148 -19.21 -6.69 8.85
CA TYR A 148 -17.94 -6.61 9.57
C TYR A 148 -17.26 -5.27 9.36
N PHE A 149 -17.08 -4.83 8.11
CA PHE A 149 -16.42 -3.55 7.84
C PHE A 149 -17.22 -2.35 8.37
N LYS A 150 -18.56 -2.39 8.31
CA LYS A 150 -19.42 -1.37 8.94
C LYS A 150 -19.26 -1.33 10.46
N ALA A 151 -19.20 -2.48 11.10
CA ALA A 151 -19.06 -2.57 12.55
C ALA A 151 -17.67 -2.13 13.00
N LEU A 152 -16.62 -2.57 12.28
CA LEU A 152 -15.24 -2.20 12.53
C LEU A 152 -15.00 -0.70 12.36
N ASP A 153 -15.49 -0.09 11.28
CA ASP A 153 -15.38 1.36 11.07
C ASP A 153 -16.06 2.14 12.19
N ARG A 154 -17.26 1.72 12.61
CA ARG A 154 -17.96 2.34 13.75
C ARG A 154 -17.13 2.26 15.03
N ALA A 155 -16.55 1.10 15.33
CA ALA A 155 -15.70 0.91 16.51
C ALA A 155 -14.45 1.80 16.44
N LEU A 156 -13.77 1.87 15.29
CA LEU A 156 -12.60 2.72 15.09
C LEU A 156 -12.91 4.22 15.19
N ILE A 157 -14.09 4.65 14.72
CA ILE A 157 -14.58 6.04 14.88
C ILE A 157 -14.82 6.33 16.36
N GLN A 158 -15.51 5.43 17.07
CA GLN A 158 -15.80 5.58 18.51
C GLN A 158 -14.53 5.62 19.36
N ALA A 159 -13.52 4.84 18.98
CA ALA A 159 -12.19 4.85 19.61
C ALA A 159 -11.33 6.06 19.21
N GLY A 160 -11.80 6.95 18.33
CA GLY A 160 -11.06 8.13 17.89
C GLY A 160 -9.86 7.84 16.96
N VAL A 161 -9.76 6.62 16.44
CA VAL A 161 -8.65 6.18 15.57
C VAL A 161 -8.80 6.76 14.16
N ILE A 162 -10.04 6.86 13.67
CA ILE A 162 -10.37 7.39 12.34
C ILE A 162 -11.46 8.46 12.44
N ALA A 163 -11.48 9.38 11.47
CA ALA A 163 -12.48 10.42 11.42
C ALA A 163 -13.85 9.87 10.98
N PRO A 164 -14.98 10.44 11.45
CA PRO A 164 -16.30 10.09 10.95
C PRO A 164 -16.42 10.29 9.44
N LEU A 165 -17.12 9.37 8.77
CA LEU A 165 -17.41 9.51 7.35
C LEU A 165 -18.33 10.73 7.12
N PRO A 166 -18.03 11.62 6.16
CA PRO A 166 -18.97 12.66 5.76
C PRO A 166 -20.29 12.04 5.30
N THR A 167 -21.43 12.63 5.68
CA THR A 167 -22.79 12.18 5.28
C THR A 167 -23.00 12.16 3.76
N ALA A 168 -22.20 12.90 2.99
CA ALA A 168 -22.21 12.91 1.52
C ALA A 168 -21.08 12.07 0.87
N ALA A 169 -20.38 11.24 1.65
CA ALA A 169 -19.26 10.46 1.12
C ALA A 169 -19.78 9.35 0.18
N ALA A 170 -19.28 9.35 -1.06
CA ALA A 170 -19.51 8.29 -2.05
C ALA A 170 -18.90 6.92 -1.66
N LYS A 171 -18.34 6.79 -0.45
CA LYS A 171 -17.60 5.62 0.02
C LYS A 171 -18.30 5.02 1.23
N ALA A 172 -18.61 3.74 1.15
CA ALA A 172 -19.35 3.02 2.19
C ALA A 172 -18.55 2.83 3.49
N HIS A 173 -17.23 2.68 3.38
CA HIS A 173 -16.32 2.32 4.48
C HIS A 173 -15.01 3.15 4.41
N PHE A 174 -14.40 3.45 5.55
CA PHE A 174 -13.05 3.99 5.68
C PHE A 174 -12.01 2.92 5.30
N LEU A 175 -12.05 1.75 5.97
CA LEU A 175 -11.19 0.62 5.63
C LEU A 175 -11.74 -0.13 4.41
N ARG A 176 -11.29 0.27 3.22
CA ARG A 176 -11.79 -0.30 1.95
C ARG A 176 -10.70 -0.97 1.15
N ASP A 177 -9.61 -0.24 0.95
CA ASP A 177 -8.53 -0.65 0.06
C ASP A 177 -7.33 -1.16 0.86
N GLU A 178 -7.27 -0.84 2.15
CA GLU A 178 -6.25 -1.28 3.10
C GLU A 178 -6.25 -2.82 3.22
N PRO A 179 -7.38 -3.52 3.44
CA PRO A 179 -7.36 -4.98 3.49
C PRO A 179 -6.93 -5.63 2.17
N LYS A 180 -7.26 -5.01 1.03
CA LYS A 180 -6.80 -5.50 -0.29
C LYS A 180 -5.30 -5.36 -0.43
N LEU A 181 -4.75 -4.21 -0.02
CA LEU A 181 -3.31 -3.97 0.01
C LEU A 181 -2.61 -5.00 0.92
N TRP A 182 -3.10 -5.17 2.15
CA TRP A 182 -2.54 -6.13 3.11
C TRP A 182 -2.55 -7.55 2.57
N ASN A 183 -3.66 -8.00 1.97
CA ASN A 183 -3.73 -9.32 1.35
C ASN A 183 -2.69 -9.49 0.24
N LYS A 184 -2.44 -8.47 -0.58
CA LYS A 184 -1.49 -8.54 -1.70
C LYS A 184 -0.04 -8.44 -1.30
N LEU A 185 0.23 -7.80 -0.18
CA LEU A 185 1.53 -7.81 0.47
C LEU A 185 1.76 -9.07 1.32
N GLY A 186 0.79 -10.01 1.34
CA GLY A 186 0.88 -11.25 2.11
C GLY A 186 0.75 -11.06 3.62
N LEU A 187 0.18 -9.94 4.07
CA LEU A 187 0.02 -9.61 5.49
C LEU A 187 -1.26 -10.21 6.10
N LEU A 188 -2.12 -10.82 5.28
CA LEU A 188 -3.33 -11.50 5.71
C LEU A 188 -3.25 -12.98 5.29
N HIS A 189 -3.82 -13.86 6.11
CA HIS A 189 -4.12 -15.23 5.70
C HIS A 189 -5.34 -15.23 4.76
N PRO A 190 -5.18 -15.60 3.49
CA PRO A 190 -6.31 -15.66 2.56
C PRO A 190 -7.18 -16.90 2.83
N VAL A 191 -8.49 -16.75 2.65
CA VAL A 191 -9.43 -17.88 2.59
C VAL A 191 -9.34 -18.57 1.22
N ALA A 192 -9.18 -17.78 0.17
CA ALA A 192 -9.01 -18.24 -1.20
C ALA A 192 -8.29 -17.16 -2.01
N LYS A 193 -8.00 -17.43 -3.28
CA LYS A 193 -7.43 -16.44 -4.20
C LYS A 193 -8.29 -15.16 -4.20
N ASN A 194 -7.70 -14.05 -3.75
CA ASN A 194 -8.35 -12.74 -3.58
C ASN A 194 -9.49 -12.65 -2.56
N ARG A 195 -9.69 -13.65 -1.69
CA ARG A 195 -10.63 -13.59 -0.55
C ARG A 195 -9.85 -13.63 0.75
N TYR A 196 -10.00 -12.59 1.56
CA TYR A 196 -9.27 -12.41 2.82
C TYR A 196 -10.18 -12.26 4.04
N PHE A 197 -11.50 -12.21 3.85
CA PHE A 197 -12.47 -12.18 4.93
C PHE A 197 -12.89 -13.60 5.31
N HIS A 198 -12.67 -13.95 6.58
CA HIS A 198 -13.07 -15.22 7.19
C HIS A 198 -14.44 -15.06 7.86
N GLN A 199 -15.44 -15.84 7.47
CA GLN A 199 -16.76 -15.77 8.10
C GLN A 199 -16.69 -16.19 9.58
N GLY A 200 -17.31 -15.42 10.47
CA GLY A 200 -17.27 -15.62 11.94
C GLY A 200 -15.99 -15.12 12.60
N LEU A 201 -14.91 -14.93 11.83
CA LEU A 201 -13.64 -14.42 12.36
C LEU A 201 -13.40 -12.97 11.93
N GLY A 202 -13.40 -12.64 10.64
CA GLY A 202 -13.07 -11.33 10.11
C GLY A 202 -11.75 -11.33 9.35
N LEU A 203 -10.90 -10.33 9.60
CA LEU A 203 -9.52 -10.31 9.09
C LEU A 203 -8.60 -11.13 9.98
N ALA A 204 -7.72 -11.93 9.36
CA ALA A 204 -6.70 -12.71 10.05
C ALA A 204 -5.32 -12.29 9.54
N PHE A 205 -4.55 -11.57 10.36
CA PHE A 205 -3.21 -11.10 10.01
C PHE A 205 -2.16 -12.21 10.14
N ASP A 206 -1.26 -12.28 9.14
CA ASP A 206 -0.12 -13.19 9.17
C ASP A 206 1.02 -12.54 9.96
N TRP A 207 0.93 -12.63 11.29
CA TRP A 207 1.94 -12.08 12.19
C TRP A 207 3.33 -12.69 11.97
N ARG A 208 3.42 -13.94 11.54
CA ARG A 208 4.71 -14.56 11.20
C ARG A 208 5.36 -13.84 10.02
N LYS A 209 4.59 -13.56 8.97
CA LYS A 209 5.07 -12.80 7.80
C LYS A 209 5.40 -11.35 8.18
N ILE A 210 4.53 -10.68 8.93
CA ILE A 210 4.77 -9.30 9.41
C ILE A 210 6.08 -9.23 10.21
N ILE A 211 6.28 -10.12 11.19
CA ILE A 211 7.50 -10.15 12.00
C ILE A 211 8.74 -10.45 11.14
N SER A 212 8.65 -11.35 10.15
CA SER A 212 9.77 -11.61 9.21
C SER A 212 10.17 -10.33 8.47
N ILE A 213 9.19 -9.63 7.89
CA ILE A 213 9.41 -8.36 7.16
C ILE A 213 10.07 -7.30 8.06
N LEU A 214 9.66 -7.23 9.33
CA LEU A 214 10.22 -6.28 10.30
C LEU A 214 11.62 -6.69 10.78
N GLY A 215 11.85 -7.99 10.99
CA GLY A 215 13.09 -8.55 11.55
C GLY A 215 14.25 -8.59 10.58
N GLU A 216 14.00 -8.63 9.27
CA GLU A 216 15.03 -8.58 8.21
C GLU A 216 15.83 -7.26 8.19
N GLY A 217 15.50 -6.28 9.04
CA GLY A 217 16.24 -5.03 9.24
C GLY A 217 17.11 -4.95 10.51
N THR A 218 17.18 -5.98 11.33
CA THR A 218 17.99 -6.01 12.57
C THR A 218 18.80 -7.29 12.67
N VAL A 219 19.99 -7.30 12.07
CA VAL A 219 21.06 -8.20 12.47
C VAL A 219 22.38 -7.42 12.47
N GLU A 220 22.54 -6.52 13.43
CA GLU A 220 23.86 -6.28 14.00
C GLU A 220 24.01 -7.23 15.18
N TYR A 221 24.72 -8.33 14.99
CA TYR A 221 25.26 -9.06 16.12
C TYR A 221 26.28 -8.14 16.82
N PRO A 222 26.13 -7.83 18.12
CA PRO A 222 27.26 -7.27 18.84
C PRO A 222 28.41 -8.26 18.70
N LYS A 223 29.54 -7.79 18.16
CA LYS A 223 30.80 -8.53 18.22
C LYS A 223 31.03 -8.81 19.70
N LEU A 224 30.85 -10.06 20.12
CA LEU A 224 31.35 -10.53 21.39
C LEU A 224 32.87 -10.37 21.33
N THR A 225 33.36 -9.25 21.83
CA THR A 225 34.78 -9.09 22.15
C THR A 225 35.07 -10.00 23.32
N SER A 226 35.61 -11.18 23.00
CA SER A 226 36.26 -12.03 23.98
C SER A 226 37.48 -11.31 24.55
N ARG A 227 37.40 -10.89 25.82
CA ARG A 227 38.54 -10.79 26.74
C ARG A 227 38.07 -11.09 28.15
#